data_AF-A0A812U032-F1
#
_entry.id   AF-A0A812U032-F1
#
_cell.length_a   1.000
_cell.length_b   1.000
_cell.length_c   1.000
_cell.angle_alpha   90.00
_cell.angle_beta   90.00
_cell.angle_gamma   90.00
#
_symmetry.space_group_name_H-M   'P 1'
#
loop_
_entity.id
_entity.type
_entity.pdbx_description
1 polymer ?
#
loop_
_entity_poly.entity_id
_entity_poly.type
_entity_poly.pdbx_seq_one_letter_code
_entity_poly.pdbx_strand_id
1 'polypeptide(L)'
;MAMLPALSRCWRPALGSGLPRLALAAQQRAFGSAVPQRRRNVSAAQVLVAQVEAAVASGRHINKGSPLYEKIGVEVDRLRSENDTVIAKVDELDSSRAKLVADSTAFVAGVRAGEDGSQMVETLQKIEELDRQMAELRSQQIQNYLDIGALKRQRVTIQKNEEVMEIVSQVYEMMEKDEMIAEDAELAVALGEKVSKLEAEFDSFSQSIATAKKELENVVSRVKSLELSLRARRDKANHETDTLRANSISGLYEARRKNAQLTRYRIQQALNVKLVSVLERARQAFRTHTRIKELIDSGNKAQMEVVVGELLREMEVAVTTAAELEEAKARHSKEVHDVTAKLRQHEEVVTPETGKLREELIAALREEEFCMARLAVLRKSQAQDVKFLASLRKAIG
;
A
#
# COMPACT_ATOMS: atom_id res chain seq x y z
N MET A 1 47.50 26.73 5.06
CA MET A 1 47.37 27.32 6.41
C MET A 1 45.89 27.45 6.67
N ALA A 2 45.28 26.54 7.45
CA ALA A 2 45.12 26.67 8.91
C ALA A 2 44.35 27.97 9.24
N MET A 3 43.23 27.99 9.97
CA MET A 3 42.75 27.04 10.97
C MET A 3 41.34 27.46 11.48
N LEU A 4 40.56 26.48 11.96
CA LEU A 4 39.57 26.51 13.07
C LEU A 4 38.10 26.95 12.84
N PRO A 5 37.14 26.54 13.73
CA PRO A 5 37.18 25.46 14.74
C PRO A 5 35.95 24.52 14.75
N ALA A 6 36.14 23.40 15.43
CA ALA A 6 35.10 22.53 15.98
C ALA A 6 34.29 23.23 17.07
N LEU A 7 32.99 22.92 17.19
CA LEU A 7 32.32 22.76 18.48
C LEU A 7 31.14 21.80 18.37
N SER A 8 31.32 20.71 19.11
CA SER A 8 30.36 19.72 19.57
C SER A 8 29.23 20.33 20.42
N ARG A 9 28.02 19.76 20.35
CA ARG A 9 27.28 19.09 21.44
C ARG A 9 25.77 19.20 21.28
N CYS A 10 25.15 18.02 21.32
CA CYS A 10 23.97 17.67 22.08
C CYS A 10 22.88 18.76 22.22
N TRP A 11 21.73 18.53 21.61
CA TRP A 11 20.44 18.78 22.27
C TRP A 11 19.41 17.76 21.74
N ARG A 12 19.18 16.72 22.55
CA ARG A 12 18.00 15.87 22.47
C ARG A 12 16.87 16.64 23.16
N PRO A 13 15.70 16.85 22.52
CA PRO A 13 14.49 17.00 23.30
C PRO A 13 14.10 15.61 23.80
N ALA A 14 14.22 15.42 25.11
CA ALA A 14 13.57 14.33 25.82
C ALA A 14 12.05 14.53 25.74
N LEU A 15 11.39 13.86 24.78
CA LEU A 15 9.95 13.61 24.86
C LEU A 15 9.75 12.33 25.68
N GLY A 16 9.67 12.54 26.99
CA GLY A 16 9.29 11.53 27.95
C GLY A 16 7.81 11.17 27.86
N SER A 17 7.57 9.87 28.06
CA SER A 17 6.35 9.25 28.60
C SER A 17 5.05 9.32 27.80
N GLY A 18 4.64 8.16 27.29
CA GLY A 18 3.29 7.68 27.56
C GLY A 18 2.25 7.72 26.44
N LEU A 19 2.60 7.36 25.20
CA LEU A 19 1.59 6.94 24.23
C LEU A 19 1.41 5.41 24.31
N PRO A 20 0.25 4.87 24.70
CA PRO A 20 -0.01 3.45 24.49
C PRO A 20 -0.11 3.24 22.97
N ARG A 21 0.87 2.49 22.44
CA ARG A 21 0.85 1.94 21.09
C ARG A 21 -0.43 1.12 20.96
N LEU A 22 -1.43 1.66 20.28
CA LEU A 22 -2.51 0.87 19.69
C LEU A 22 -1.88 0.07 18.55
N ALA A 23 -1.25 -1.05 18.91
CA ALA A 23 -0.93 -2.11 17.98
C ALA A 23 -2.26 -2.68 17.49
N LEU A 24 -2.77 -2.13 16.37
CA LEU A 24 -3.76 -2.78 15.53
C LEU A 24 -3.06 -3.94 14.78
N ALA A 25 -2.53 -4.87 15.56
CA ALA A 25 -2.02 -6.14 15.10
C ALA A 25 -3.23 -7.09 14.97
N ALA A 26 -3.40 -7.61 13.76
CA ALA A 26 -4.13 -8.81 13.38
C ALA A 26 -4.96 -9.48 14.49
N GLN A 27 -6.23 -9.12 14.63
CA GLN A 27 -7.16 -9.95 15.39
C GLN A 27 -7.66 -11.08 14.48
N GLN A 28 -6.99 -12.22 14.63
CA GLN A 28 -7.56 -13.52 14.28
C GLN A 28 -8.82 -13.77 15.11
N ARG A 29 -9.78 -14.42 14.44
CA ARG A 29 -11.00 -15.06 14.94
C ARG A 29 -11.00 -15.32 16.45
N ALA A 30 -11.87 -14.62 17.16
CA ALA A 30 -12.27 -14.96 18.52
C ALA A 30 -13.79 -15.03 18.56
N PHE A 31 -14.33 -16.18 18.17
CA PHE A 31 -15.56 -16.75 18.75
C PHE A 31 -15.33 -18.26 18.82
N GLY A 32 -15.39 -18.79 20.05
CA GLY A 32 -15.07 -20.17 20.35
C GLY A 32 -16.14 -21.11 19.80
N SER A 33 -15.72 -21.99 18.90
CA SER A 33 -16.01 -23.41 18.96
C SER A 33 -14.83 -24.11 18.29
N ALA A 34 -14.45 -25.28 18.81
CA ALA A 34 -13.32 -26.07 18.31
C ALA A 34 -13.56 -26.46 16.85
N VAL A 35 -13.05 -25.65 15.92
CA VAL A 35 -13.00 -25.96 14.48
C VAL A 35 -11.54 -26.25 14.13
N PRO A 36 -11.22 -27.35 13.43
CA PRO A 36 -9.84 -27.70 13.11
C PRO A 36 -9.17 -26.54 12.37
N GLN A 37 -7.88 -26.31 12.65
CA GLN A 37 -7.02 -25.35 11.96
C GLN A 37 -7.09 -25.54 10.44
N ARG A 38 -8.04 -24.86 9.78
CA ARG A 38 -8.01 -24.65 8.33
C ARG A 38 -6.75 -23.84 8.06
N ARG A 39 -5.79 -24.45 7.35
CA ARG A 39 -4.71 -23.76 6.63
C ARG A 39 -5.27 -22.45 6.06
N ARG A 40 -4.57 -21.33 6.22
CA ARG A 40 -4.98 -20.03 5.67
C ARG A 40 -5.22 -20.21 4.16
N ASN A 41 -6.47 -20.39 3.77
CA ASN A 41 -6.87 -20.32 2.37
C ASN A 41 -6.74 -18.85 1.98
N VAL A 42 -5.58 -18.49 1.45
CA VAL A 42 -5.35 -17.19 0.81
C VAL A 42 -6.36 -17.10 -0.34
N SER A 43 -7.18 -16.04 -0.37
CA SER A 43 -8.19 -15.91 -1.42
C SER A 43 -7.51 -15.77 -2.78
N ALA A 44 -8.15 -16.23 -3.85
CA ALA A 44 -7.61 -16.08 -5.21
C ALA A 44 -7.31 -14.60 -5.52
N ALA A 45 -8.15 -13.68 -5.02
CA ALA A 45 -7.91 -12.24 -5.10
C ALA A 45 -6.60 -11.81 -4.42
N GLN A 46 -6.30 -12.30 -3.22
CA GLN A 46 -5.05 -12.00 -2.52
C GLN A 46 -3.81 -12.52 -3.27
N VAL A 47 -3.92 -13.69 -3.91
CA VAL A 47 -2.85 -14.23 -4.76
C VAL A 47 -2.61 -13.32 -5.96
N LEU A 48 -3.67 -12.89 -6.66
CA LEU A 48 -3.56 -11.99 -7.81
C LEU A 48 -2.97 -10.63 -7.41
N VAL A 49 -3.39 -10.08 -6.27
CA VAL A 49 -2.81 -8.84 -5.72
C VAL A 49 -1.31 -9.00 -5.47
N ALA A 50 -0.91 -10.08 -4.79
CA ALA A 50 0.51 -10.36 -4.52
C ALA A 50 1.33 -10.56 -5.80
N GLN A 51 0.76 -11.17 -6.85
CA GLN A 51 1.42 -11.32 -8.14
C GLN A 51 1.69 -9.98 -8.82
N VAL A 52 0.73 -9.05 -8.79
CA VAL A 52 0.93 -7.69 -9.33
C VAL A 52 1.96 -6.93 -8.51
N GLU A 53 1.86 -6.97 -7.18
CA GLU A 53 2.82 -6.31 -6.29
C GLU A 53 4.24 -6.83 -6.51
N ALA A 54 4.42 -8.14 -6.61
CA ALA A 54 5.71 -8.77 -6.89
C ALA A 54 6.25 -8.38 -8.28
N ALA A 55 5.40 -8.33 -9.31
CA ALA A 55 5.81 -7.87 -10.63
C ALA A 55 6.29 -6.41 -10.60
N VAL A 56 5.50 -5.52 -9.98
CA VAL A 56 5.82 -4.09 -9.84
C VAL A 56 7.09 -3.86 -9.01
N ALA A 57 7.32 -4.65 -7.96
CA ALA A 57 8.53 -4.62 -7.15
C ALA A 57 9.75 -5.09 -7.95
N SER A 58 9.61 -6.19 -8.71
CA SER A 58 10.66 -6.73 -9.58
C SER A 58 10.94 -5.88 -10.83
N GLY A 59 10.22 -4.77 -11.04
CA GLY A 59 10.33 -3.95 -12.24
C GLY A 59 9.78 -4.60 -13.51
N ARG A 60 9.08 -5.74 -13.40
CA ARG A 60 8.42 -6.39 -14.54
C ARG A 60 7.20 -5.59 -14.97
N HIS A 61 7.17 -5.27 -16.25
CA HIS A 61 6.04 -4.56 -16.84
C HIS A 61 4.86 -5.51 -17.03
N ILE A 62 3.67 -5.06 -16.62
CA ILE A 62 2.39 -5.74 -16.86
C ILE A 62 1.57 -4.76 -17.69
N ASN A 63 1.05 -5.20 -18.84
CA ASN A 63 0.19 -4.41 -19.72
C ASN A 63 -1.29 -4.80 -19.55
N LYS A 64 -2.20 -3.97 -20.06
CA LYS A 64 -3.66 -4.24 -20.10
C LYS A 64 -4.00 -5.54 -20.84
N GLY A 65 -3.18 -5.94 -21.83
CA GLY A 65 -3.35 -7.19 -22.57
C GLY A 65 -2.78 -8.44 -21.88
N SER A 66 -2.22 -8.33 -20.69
CA SER A 66 -1.60 -9.47 -20.02
C SER A 66 -2.65 -10.45 -19.48
N PRO A 67 -2.34 -11.76 -19.42
CA PRO A 67 -3.20 -12.76 -18.78
C PRO A 67 -3.48 -12.42 -17.31
N LEU A 68 -2.58 -11.71 -16.63
CA LEU A 68 -2.77 -11.29 -15.24
C LEU A 68 -3.84 -10.19 -15.13
N TYR A 69 -3.84 -9.21 -16.04
CA TYR A 69 -4.86 -8.15 -16.07
C TYR A 69 -6.26 -8.72 -16.33
N GLU A 70 -6.37 -9.66 -17.28
CA GLU A 70 -7.62 -10.36 -17.59
C GLU A 70 -8.12 -11.19 -16.40
N LYS A 71 -7.24 -11.98 -15.77
CA LYS A 71 -7.59 -12.76 -14.56
C LYS A 71 -8.14 -11.89 -13.44
N ILE A 72 -7.61 -10.68 -13.27
CA ILE A 72 -8.14 -9.72 -12.29
C ILE A 72 -9.56 -9.28 -12.66
N GLY A 73 -9.84 -9.05 -13.95
CA GLY A 73 -11.19 -8.74 -14.43
C GLY A 73 -12.18 -9.87 -14.15
N VAL A 74 -11.83 -11.11 -14.55
CA VAL A 74 -12.66 -12.30 -14.32
C VAL A 74 -12.94 -12.51 -12.85
N GLU A 75 -11.93 -12.38 -11.98
CA GLU A 75 -12.12 -12.56 -10.54
C GLU A 75 -13.00 -11.46 -9.92
N VAL A 76 -12.92 -10.22 -10.40
CA VAL A 76 -13.84 -9.14 -9.97
C VAL A 76 -15.29 -9.49 -10.31
N ASP A 77 -15.55 -10.00 -11.50
CA ASP A 77 -16.90 -10.34 -11.93
C ASP A 77 -17.42 -11.60 -11.22
N ARG A 78 -16.56 -12.61 -11.00
CA ARG A 78 -16.87 -13.77 -10.16
C ARG A 78 -17.31 -13.36 -8.75
N LEU A 79 -16.55 -12.48 -8.09
CA LEU A 79 -16.86 -11.99 -6.74
C LEU A 79 -18.15 -11.15 -6.70
N ARG A 80 -18.50 -10.45 -7.78
CA ARG A 80 -19.79 -9.74 -7.89
C ARG A 80 -20.96 -10.71 -7.95
N SER A 81 -20.90 -11.71 -8.82
CA SER A 81 -21.93 -12.74 -8.91
C SER A 81 -22.08 -13.54 -7.61
N GLU A 82 -20.97 -13.80 -6.92
CA GLU A 82 -20.98 -14.40 -5.58
C GLU A 82 -21.71 -13.51 -4.57
N ASN A 83 -21.47 -12.19 -4.60
CA ASN A 83 -22.19 -11.24 -3.75
C ASN A 83 -23.69 -11.17 -4.06
N ASP A 84 -24.08 -11.21 -5.33
CA ASP A 84 -25.50 -11.23 -5.71
C ASP A 84 -26.21 -12.47 -5.15
N THR A 85 -25.52 -13.62 -5.19
CA THR A 85 -26.00 -14.87 -4.57
C THR A 85 -26.12 -14.75 -3.05
N VAL A 86 -25.13 -14.13 -2.40
CA VAL A 86 -25.15 -13.89 -0.95
C VAL A 86 -26.30 -12.96 -0.56
N ILE A 87 -26.54 -11.89 -1.32
CA ILE A 87 -27.65 -10.95 -1.09
C ILE A 87 -28.98 -11.70 -1.15
N ALA A 88 -29.23 -12.47 -2.21
CA ALA A 88 -30.47 -13.22 -2.37
C ALA A 88 -30.72 -14.18 -1.18
N LYS A 89 -29.68 -14.89 -0.70
CA LYS A 89 -29.79 -15.77 0.48
C LYS A 89 -30.07 -15.00 1.77
N VAL A 90 -29.45 -13.84 1.96
CA VAL A 90 -29.72 -13.03 3.15
C VAL A 90 -31.17 -12.53 3.14
N ASP A 91 -31.69 -12.12 1.99
CA ASP A 91 -33.09 -11.67 1.87
C ASP A 91 -34.10 -12.80 2.17
N GLU A 92 -33.78 -14.04 1.77
CA GLU A 92 -34.56 -15.24 2.12
C GLU A 92 -34.54 -15.54 3.63
N LEU A 93 -33.35 -15.49 4.24
CA LEU A 93 -33.19 -15.71 5.68
C LEU A 93 -33.86 -14.62 6.51
N ASP A 94 -33.77 -13.36 6.08
CA ASP A 94 -34.39 -12.21 6.76
C ASP A 94 -35.92 -12.30 6.67
N SER A 95 -36.47 -12.71 5.53
CA SER A 95 -37.89 -12.99 5.36
C SER A 95 -38.39 -14.10 6.28
N SER A 96 -37.57 -15.15 6.47
CA SER A 96 -37.88 -16.26 7.39
C SER A 96 -37.79 -15.82 8.85
N ARG A 97 -36.78 -15.04 9.19
CA ARG A 97 -36.59 -14.45 10.51
C ARG A 97 -37.74 -13.52 10.89
N ALA A 98 -38.18 -12.65 9.98
CA ALA A 98 -39.26 -11.70 10.24
C ALA A 98 -40.56 -12.40 10.68
N LYS A 99 -40.87 -13.56 10.10
CA LYS A 99 -42.01 -14.40 10.50
C LYS A 99 -41.86 -14.91 11.94
N LEU A 100 -40.71 -15.51 12.26
CA LEU A 100 -40.44 -16.02 13.61
C LEU A 100 -40.41 -14.93 14.68
N VAL A 101 -39.92 -13.73 14.34
CA VAL A 101 -39.92 -12.58 15.26
C VAL A 101 -41.34 -12.10 15.53
N ALA A 102 -42.21 -12.04 14.51
CA ALA A 102 -43.61 -11.71 14.71
C ALA A 102 -44.28 -12.71 15.66
N ASP A 103 -44.04 -14.02 15.46
CA ASP A 103 -44.57 -15.09 16.32
C ASP A 103 -44.04 -14.96 17.77
N SER A 104 -42.75 -14.60 17.94
CA SER A 104 -42.12 -14.42 19.26
C SER A 104 -42.79 -13.34 20.12
N THR A 105 -43.34 -12.28 19.51
CA THR A 105 -44.04 -11.22 20.27
C THR A 105 -45.39 -11.69 20.82
N ALA A 106 -46.06 -12.62 20.12
CA ALA A 106 -47.29 -13.25 20.61
C ALA A 106 -47.00 -14.20 21.78
N PHE A 107 -45.88 -14.94 21.73
CA PHE A 107 -45.48 -15.84 22.82
C PHE A 107 -45.12 -15.11 24.12
N VAL A 108 -44.54 -13.90 24.05
CA VAL A 108 -44.28 -13.08 25.25
C VAL A 108 -45.58 -12.75 26.01
N ALA A 109 -46.69 -12.54 25.29
CA ALA A 109 -48.00 -12.32 25.90
C ALA A 109 -48.55 -13.61 26.54
N GLY A 110 -48.38 -14.76 25.90
CA GLY A 110 -48.78 -16.09 26.42
C GLY A 110 -48.00 -16.52 27.67
N VAL A 111 -46.68 -16.32 27.68
CA VAL A 111 -45.84 -16.59 28.86
C VAL A 111 -46.21 -15.69 30.04
N ARG A 112 -46.55 -14.41 29.78
CA ARG A 112 -47.09 -13.51 30.82
C ARG A 112 -48.46 -13.97 31.35
N ALA A 113 -49.23 -14.70 30.55
CA ALA A 113 -50.50 -15.31 30.93
C ALA A 113 -50.36 -16.69 31.60
N GLY A 114 -49.14 -17.22 31.74
CA GLY A 114 -48.85 -18.48 32.45
C GLY A 114 -48.71 -19.72 31.56
N GLU A 115 -48.59 -19.57 30.24
CA GLU A 115 -48.36 -20.69 29.30
C GLU A 115 -46.91 -21.23 29.37
N ASP A 116 -46.72 -22.50 28.99
CA ASP A 116 -45.39 -23.13 28.91
C ASP A 116 -44.52 -22.44 27.85
N GLY A 117 -43.37 -21.91 28.30
CA GLY A 117 -42.43 -21.15 27.46
C GLY A 117 -41.54 -22.00 26.54
N SER A 118 -41.70 -23.32 26.53
CA SER A 118 -40.90 -24.24 25.70
C SER A 118 -40.90 -23.87 24.20
N GLN A 119 -42.07 -23.54 23.64
CA GLN A 119 -42.20 -23.10 22.25
C GLN A 119 -41.52 -21.75 21.96
N MET A 120 -41.49 -20.85 22.95
CA MET A 120 -40.78 -19.58 22.85
C MET A 120 -39.26 -19.79 22.82
N VAL A 121 -38.74 -20.71 23.64
CA VAL A 121 -37.31 -21.07 23.65
C VAL A 121 -36.89 -21.64 22.29
N GLU A 122 -37.66 -22.57 21.72
CA GLU A 122 -37.37 -23.13 20.39
C GLU A 122 -37.40 -22.06 19.29
N THR A 123 -38.36 -21.14 19.34
CA THR A 123 -38.47 -20.04 18.38
C THR A 123 -37.27 -19.09 18.47
N LEU A 124 -36.85 -18.74 19.69
CA LEU A 124 -35.66 -17.90 19.91
C LEU A 124 -34.37 -18.58 19.42
N GLN A 125 -34.21 -19.89 19.66
CA GLN A 125 -33.06 -20.64 19.14
C GLN A 125 -33.02 -20.65 17.60
N LYS A 126 -34.18 -20.79 16.95
CA LYS A 126 -34.27 -20.69 15.48
C LYS A 126 -33.90 -19.29 14.98
N ILE A 127 -34.37 -18.23 15.66
CA ILE A 127 -33.99 -16.85 15.33
C ILE A 127 -32.49 -16.65 15.47
N GLU A 128 -31.89 -17.14 16.57
CA GLU A 128 -30.44 -17.06 16.81
C GLU A 128 -29.64 -17.75 15.69
N GLU A 129 -30.06 -18.95 15.27
CA GLU A 129 -29.40 -19.68 14.19
C GLU A 129 -29.50 -18.94 12.84
N LEU A 130 -30.66 -18.37 12.51
CA LEU A 130 -30.82 -17.52 11.32
C LEU A 130 -29.94 -16.27 11.40
N ASP A 131 -29.87 -15.62 12.57
CA ASP A 131 -28.99 -14.46 12.81
C ASP A 131 -27.52 -14.81 12.61
N ARG A 132 -27.08 -15.98 13.07
CA ARG A 132 -25.73 -16.49 12.86
C ARG A 132 -25.43 -16.73 11.38
N GLN A 133 -26.34 -17.38 10.66
CA GLN A 133 -26.18 -17.64 9.22
C GLN A 133 -26.12 -16.35 8.41
N MET A 134 -27.00 -15.38 8.70
CA MET A 134 -26.95 -14.07 8.07
C MET A 134 -25.65 -13.32 8.39
N ALA A 135 -25.16 -13.38 9.64
CA ALA A 135 -23.90 -12.76 10.01
C ALA A 135 -22.70 -13.36 9.27
N GLU A 136 -22.66 -14.68 9.09
CA GLU A 136 -21.63 -15.38 8.29
C GLU A 136 -21.65 -14.93 6.83
N LEU A 137 -22.84 -14.91 6.21
CA LEU A 137 -23.04 -14.44 4.83
C LEU A 137 -22.64 -12.96 4.66
N ARG A 138 -23.04 -12.08 5.58
CA ARG A 138 -22.63 -10.67 5.55
C ARG A 138 -21.12 -10.51 5.73
N SER A 139 -20.48 -11.35 6.55
CA SER A 139 -19.03 -11.36 6.69
C SER A 139 -18.34 -11.72 5.36
N GLN A 140 -18.84 -12.75 4.67
CA GLN A 140 -18.38 -13.12 3.33
C GLN A 140 -18.57 -11.98 2.32
N GLN A 141 -19.76 -11.36 2.31
CA GLN A 141 -20.06 -10.22 1.44
C GLN A 141 -19.08 -9.05 1.65
N ILE A 142 -18.78 -8.73 2.91
CA ILE A 142 -17.80 -7.69 3.26
C ILE A 142 -16.41 -8.06 2.72
N GLN A 143 -15.97 -9.30 2.89
CA GLN A 143 -14.67 -9.74 2.39
C GLN A 143 -14.59 -9.65 0.86
N ASN A 144 -15.65 -10.07 0.16
CA ASN A 144 -15.73 -9.97 -1.29
C ASN A 144 -15.65 -8.51 -1.77
N TYR A 145 -16.32 -7.57 -1.10
CA TYR A 145 -16.18 -6.13 -1.43
C TYR A 145 -14.76 -5.61 -1.20
N LEU A 146 -14.07 -6.05 -0.14
CA LEU A 146 -12.68 -5.68 0.13
C LEU A 146 -11.75 -6.20 -0.98
N ASP A 147 -11.93 -7.46 -1.38
CA ASP A 147 -11.16 -8.14 -2.42
C ASP A 147 -11.40 -7.51 -3.81
N ILE A 148 -12.65 -7.24 -4.19
CA ILE A 148 -13.01 -6.49 -5.40
C ILE A 148 -12.32 -5.12 -5.40
N GLY A 149 -12.36 -4.42 -4.26
CA GLY A 149 -11.69 -3.12 -4.12
C GLY A 149 -10.18 -3.22 -4.32
N ALA A 150 -9.53 -4.26 -3.80
CA ALA A 150 -8.09 -4.49 -3.98
C ALA A 150 -7.73 -4.79 -5.44
N LEU A 151 -8.48 -5.67 -6.09
CA LEU A 151 -8.31 -6.04 -7.50
C LEU A 151 -8.48 -4.83 -8.43
N LYS A 152 -9.51 -4.01 -8.22
CA LYS A 152 -9.72 -2.76 -8.98
C LYS A 152 -8.53 -1.81 -8.86
N ARG A 153 -7.95 -1.67 -7.67
CA ARG A 153 -6.74 -0.83 -7.48
C ARG A 153 -5.56 -1.38 -8.26
N GLN A 154 -5.35 -2.69 -8.27
CA GLN A 154 -4.26 -3.29 -9.06
C GLN A 154 -4.46 -3.09 -10.56
N ARG A 155 -5.69 -3.12 -11.08
CA ARG A 155 -5.96 -2.74 -12.48
C ARG A 155 -5.54 -1.29 -12.75
N VAL A 156 -5.91 -0.35 -11.89
CA VAL A 156 -5.51 1.06 -12.04
C VAL A 156 -3.98 1.19 -12.00
N THR A 157 -3.30 0.48 -11.09
CA THR A 157 -1.83 0.45 -11.04
C THR A 157 -1.23 -0.04 -12.36
N ILE A 158 -1.73 -1.13 -12.92
CA ILE A 158 -1.28 -1.67 -14.22
C ILE A 158 -1.49 -0.64 -15.33
N GLN A 159 -2.68 -0.04 -15.43
CA GLN A 159 -3.01 0.94 -16.47
C GLN A 159 -2.10 2.18 -16.40
N LYS A 160 -1.91 2.74 -15.19
CA LYS A 160 -1.03 3.90 -14.99
C LYS A 160 0.43 3.58 -15.32
N ASN A 161 0.91 2.41 -14.90
CA ASN A 161 2.27 1.98 -15.21
C ASN A 161 2.48 1.80 -16.72
N GLU A 162 1.52 1.21 -17.43
CA GLU A 162 1.57 1.05 -18.90
C GLU A 162 1.67 2.38 -19.61
N GLU A 163 0.78 3.33 -19.31
CA GLU A 163 0.81 4.65 -19.94
C GLU A 163 2.13 5.39 -19.71
N VAL A 164 2.72 5.27 -18.53
CA VAL A 164 4.03 5.89 -18.23
C VAL A 164 5.16 5.16 -18.94
N MET A 165 5.17 3.83 -18.89
CA MET A 165 6.24 3.03 -19.49
C MET A 165 6.22 3.09 -21.02
N GLU A 166 5.06 3.30 -21.65
CA GLU A 166 4.93 3.53 -23.08
C GLU A 166 5.63 4.82 -23.51
N ILE A 167 5.33 5.95 -22.86
CA ILE A 167 6.03 7.23 -23.11
C ILE A 167 7.53 7.08 -22.90
N VAL A 168 7.93 6.43 -21.81
CA VAL A 168 9.35 6.24 -21.48
C VAL A 168 10.04 5.36 -22.53
N SER A 169 9.38 4.31 -23.02
CA SER A 169 9.95 3.43 -24.05
C SER A 169 10.13 4.17 -25.37
N GLN A 170 9.14 4.97 -25.78
CA GLN A 170 9.23 5.82 -26.97
C GLN A 170 10.42 6.80 -26.87
N VAL A 171 10.63 7.42 -25.70
CA VAL A 171 11.79 8.29 -25.46
C VAL A 171 13.11 7.53 -25.68
N TYR A 172 13.27 6.37 -25.04
CA TYR A 172 14.52 5.61 -25.16
C TYR A 172 14.73 5.03 -26.56
N GLU A 173 13.68 4.59 -27.26
CA GLU A 173 13.77 4.10 -28.65
C GLU A 173 14.26 5.20 -29.61
N MET A 174 13.78 6.43 -29.46
CA MET A 174 14.23 7.55 -30.28
C MET A 174 15.66 7.96 -29.98
N MET A 175 16.06 7.90 -28.71
CA MET A 175 17.46 8.10 -28.31
C MET A 175 18.37 7.00 -28.89
N GLU A 176 17.89 5.76 -28.96
CA GLU A 176 18.65 4.66 -29.59
C GLU A 176 18.76 4.80 -31.11
N LYS A 177 17.73 5.32 -31.77
CA LYS A 177 17.75 5.65 -33.20
C LYS A 177 18.57 6.88 -33.53
N ASP A 178 19.09 7.57 -32.52
CA ASP A 178 19.80 8.83 -32.68
C ASP A 178 18.93 9.79 -33.51
N GLU A 179 17.70 10.07 -33.06
CA GLU A 179 16.81 11.08 -33.65
C GLU A 179 16.91 12.38 -32.83
N MET A 180 17.06 13.54 -33.49
CA MET A 180 17.02 14.84 -32.82
C MET A 180 15.58 15.31 -32.75
N ILE A 181 15.13 15.71 -31.56
CA ILE A 181 13.74 16.07 -31.34
C ILE A 181 13.72 17.39 -30.60
N ALA A 182 13.05 18.36 -31.21
CA ALA A 182 12.86 19.68 -30.64
C ALA A 182 12.04 19.59 -29.34
N GLU A 183 12.28 20.50 -28.40
CA GLU A 183 11.61 20.49 -27.08
C GLU A 183 10.08 20.67 -27.16
N ASP A 184 9.57 21.17 -28.29
CA ASP A 184 8.16 21.35 -28.60
C ASP A 184 7.53 20.16 -29.35
N ALA A 185 8.31 19.12 -29.65
CA ALA A 185 7.78 17.92 -30.28
C ALA A 185 6.74 17.22 -29.38
N GLU A 186 5.78 16.56 -30.03
CA GLU A 186 4.62 15.93 -29.38
C GLU A 186 5.00 15.07 -28.17
N LEU A 187 6.10 14.30 -28.24
CA LEU A 187 6.53 13.45 -27.13
C LEU A 187 7.06 14.24 -25.92
N ALA A 188 7.80 15.33 -26.15
CA ALA A 188 8.33 16.17 -25.08
C ALA A 188 7.19 16.88 -24.33
N VAL A 189 6.18 17.33 -25.06
CA VAL A 189 4.92 17.87 -24.51
C VAL A 189 4.17 16.80 -23.72
N ALA A 190 3.93 15.62 -24.32
CA ALA A 190 3.23 14.51 -23.68
C ALA A 190 3.90 14.07 -22.37
N LEU A 191 5.23 14.07 -22.32
CA LEU A 191 5.98 13.77 -21.10
C LEU A 191 5.74 14.83 -20.02
N GLY A 192 5.86 16.12 -20.36
CA GLY A 192 5.64 17.22 -19.42
C GLY A 192 4.22 17.29 -18.88
N GLU A 193 3.22 17.02 -19.73
CA GLU A 193 1.82 16.92 -19.34
C GLU A 193 1.58 15.74 -18.38
N LYS A 194 2.19 14.58 -18.66
CA LYS A 194 2.04 13.40 -17.79
C LYS A 194 2.65 13.61 -16.41
N VAL A 195 3.81 14.28 -16.34
CA VAL A 195 4.43 14.68 -15.06
C VAL A 195 3.50 15.61 -14.29
N SER A 196 3.08 16.72 -14.92
CA SER A 196 2.20 17.73 -14.31
C SER A 196 0.91 17.10 -13.76
N LYS A 197 0.31 16.17 -14.52
CA LYS A 197 -0.89 15.45 -14.09
C LYS A 197 -0.64 14.59 -12.86
N LEU A 198 0.46 13.83 -12.82
CA LEU A 198 0.79 12.96 -11.68
C LEU A 198 1.15 13.75 -10.43
N GLU A 199 1.79 14.91 -10.57
CA GLU A 199 2.06 15.86 -9.48
C GLU A 199 0.77 16.45 -8.91
N ALA A 200 -0.15 16.91 -9.77
CA ALA A 200 -1.45 17.40 -9.33
C ALA A 200 -2.27 16.32 -8.59
N GLU A 201 -2.23 15.07 -9.06
CA GLU A 201 -2.82 13.94 -8.34
C GLU A 201 -2.13 13.68 -6.99
N PHE A 202 -0.80 13.78 -6.92
CA PHE A 202 -0.04 13.64 -5.67
C PHE A 202 -0.45 14.69 -4.64
N ASP A 203 -0.60 15.95 -5.05
CA ASP A 203 -1.03 17.04 -4.17
C ASP A 203 -2.47 16.83 -3.66
N SER A 204 -3.36 16.39 -4.54
CA SER A 204 -4.73 16.02 -4.19
C SER A 204 -4.76 14.88 -3.14
N PHE A 205 -3.92 13.86 -3.31
CA PHE A 205 -3.79 12.79 -2.31
C PHE A 205 -3.19 13.29 -1.00
N SER A 206 -2.23 14.23 -1.04
CA SER A 206 -1.65 14.83 0.17
C SER A 206 -2.71 15.52 1.03
N GLN A 207 -3.61 16.29 0.40
CA GLN A 207 -4.75 16.91 1.06
C GLN A 207 -5.71 15.85 1.63
N SER A 208 -6.04 14.83 0.84
CA SER A 208 -6.91 13.73 1.26
C SER A 208 -6.34 12.94 2.45
N ILE A 209 -5.02 12.75 2.49
CA ILE A 209 -4.30 12.11 3.60
C ILE A 209 -4.39 12.96 4.88
N ALA A 210 -4.18 14.27 4.78
CA ALA A 210 -4.28 15.17 5.93
C ALA A 210 -5.69 15.13 6.55
N THR A 211 -6.73 15.20 5.71
CA THR A 211 -8.13 15.10 6.14
C THR A 211 -8.43 13.74 6.77
N ALA A 212 -8.09 12.64 6.09
CA ALA A 212 -8.32 11.28 6.60
C ALA A 212 -7.58 11.01 7.92
N LYS A 213 -6.38 11.57 8.09
CA LYS A 213 -5.61 11.47 9.33
C LYS A 213 -6.33 12.18 10.49
N LYS A 214 -6.76 13.43 10.30
CA LYS A 214 -7.50 14.20 11.31
C LYS A 214 -8.79 13.48 11.71
N GLU A 215 -9.51 12.95 10.72
CA GLU A 215 -10.72 12.19 10.98
C GLU A 215 -10.47 10.88 11.76
N LEU A 216 -9.41 10.15 11.44
CA LEU A 216 -9.01 8.95 12.18
C LEU A 216 -8.65 9.28 13.62
N GLU A 217 -7.89 10.36 13.85
CA GLU A 217 -7.51 10.83 15.19
C GLU A 217 -8.74 11.17 16.04
N ASN A 218 -9.75 11.82 15.46
CA ASN A 218 -11.01 12.12 16.13
C ASN A 218 -11.75 10.83 16.55
N VAL A 219 -11.86 9.85 15.65
CA VAL A 219 -12.52 8.57 15.94
C VAL A 219 -11.76 7.79 17.01
N VAL A 220 -10.44 7.71 16.91
CA VAL A 220 -9.59 7.03 17.90
C VAL A 220 -9.72 7.69 19.27
N SER A 221 -9.79 9.02 19.34
CA SER A 221 -9.99 9.76 20.59
C SER A 221 -11.35 9.44 21.22
N ARG A 222 -12.41 9.38 20.40
CA ARG A 222 -13.75 8.96 20.85
C ARG A 222 -13.75 7.52 21.36
N VAL A 223 -13.10 6.58 20.66
CA VAL A 223 -12.99 5.18 21.10
C VAL A 223 -12.26 5.09 22.45
N LYS A 224 -11.15 5.80 22.62
CA LYS A 224 -10.42 5.86 23.90
C LYS A 224 -11.31 6.38 25.04
N SER A 225 -12.11 7.41 24.79
CA SER A 225 -13.07 7.91 25.78
C SER A 225 -14.10 6.85 26.18
N LEU A 226 -14.67 6.13 25.20
CA LEU A 226 -15.60 5.03 25.45
C LEU A 226 -14.96 3.88 26.23
N GLU A 227 -13.71 3.52 25.91
CA GLU A 227 -12.95 2.50 26.65
C GLU A 227 -12.73 2.90 28.12
N LEU A 228 -12.39 4.17 28.38
CA LEU A 228 -12.26 4.68 29.74
C LEU A 228 -13.60 4.63 30.50
N SER A 229 -14.71 5.00 29.86
CA SER A 229 -16.05 4.88 30.45
C SER A 229 -16.44 3.44 30.75
N LEU A 230 -16.08 2.49 29.87
CA LEU A 230 -16.30 1.07 30.09
C LEU A 230 -15.46 0.53 31.26
N ARG A 231 -14.19 0.93 31.37
CA ARG A 231 -13.31 0.54 32.48
C ARG A 231 -13.85 1.05 33.82
N ALA A 232 -14.34 2.29 33.86
CA ALA A 232 -14.94 2.86 35.06
C ALA A 232 -16.24 2.16 35.50
N ARG A 233 -16.86 1.37 34.62
CA ARG A 233 -18.14 0.68 34.84
C ARG A 233 -18.01 -0.85 34.72
N ARG A 234 -16.80 -1.39 34.87
CA ARG A 234 -16.47 -2.80 34.58
C ARG A 234 -17.36 -3.81 35.32
N ASP A 235 -17.79 -3.47 36.53
CA ASP A 235 -18.55 -4.37 37.41
C ASP A 235 -20.08 -4.25 37.23
N LYS A 236 -20.54 -3.40 36.31
CA LYS A 236 -21.97 -3.21 36.03
C LYS A 236 -22.32 -3.92 34.73
N ALA A 237 -23.26 -4.86 34.79
CA ALA A 237 -23.88 -5.48 33.61
C ALA A 237 -25.29 -4.89 33.46
N ASN A 238 -25.39 -3.75 32.80
CA ASN A 238 -26.66 -3.07 32.51
C ASN A 238 -26.73 -2.57 31.05
N HIS A 239 -27.92 -2.18 30.62
CA HIS A 239 -28.17 -1.72 29.25
C HIS A 239 -27.27 -0.55 28.80
N GLU A 240 -26.91 0.36 29.72
CA GLU A 240 -25.96 1.44 29.42
C GLU A 240 -24.56 0.90 29.09
N THR A 241 -24.07 -0.08 29.84
CA THR A 241 -22.77 -0.71 29.55
C THR A 241 -22.78 -1.48 28.23
N ASP A 242 -23.89 -2.12 27.87
CA ASP A 242 -24.03 -2.78 26.56
C ASP A 242 -24.04 -1.77 25.41
N THR A 243 -24.72 -0.64 25.59
CA THR A 243 -24.73 0.46 24.63
C THR A 243 -23.31 1.04 24.45
N LEU A 244 -22.57 1.23 25.53
CA LEU A 244 -21.17 1.67 25.47
C LEU A 244 -20.27 0.64 24.77
N ARG A 245 -20.46 -0.67 25.00
CA ARG A 245 -19.75 -1.75 24.28
C ARG A 245 -20.04 -1.69 22.78
N ALA A 246 -21.32 -1.61 22.40
CA ALA A 246 -21.74 -1.51 21.01
C ALA A 246 -21.16 -0.27 20.32
N ASN A 247 -21.19 0.88 20.98
CA ASN A 247 -20.61 2.12 20.47
C ASN A 247 -19.08 2.04 20.34
N SER A 248 -18.40 1.39 21.29
CA SER A 248 -16.94 1.17 21.22
C SER A 248 -16.58 0.26 20.03
N ILE A 249 -17.30 -0.85 19.85
CA ILE A 249 -17.13 -1.77 18.72
C ILE A 249 -17.37 -1.03 17.40
N SER A 250 -18.46 -0.27 17.29
CA SER A 250 -18.77 0.54 16.11
C SER A 250 -17.66 1.56 15.81
N GLY A 251 -17.17 2.25 16.85
CA GLY A 251 -16.04 3.19 16.74
C GLY A 251 -14.74 2.51 16.29
N LEU A 252 -14.44 1.31 16.77
CA LEU A 252 -13.28 0.51 16.33
C LEU A 252 -13.39 0.12 14.85
N TYR A 253 -14.58 -0.31 14.41
CA TYR A 253 -14.82 -0.59 12.98
C TYR A 253 -14.70 0.67 12.12
N GLU A 254 -15.19 1.81 12.59
CA GLU A 254 -15.00 3.09 11.90
C GLU A 254 -13.52 3.48 11.81
N ALA A 255 -12.76 3.39 12.90
CA ALA A 255 -11.33 3.65 12.91
C ALA A 255 -10.59 2.73 11.93
N ARG A 256 -10.93 1.44 11.89
CA ARG A 256 -10.38 0.47 10.93
C ARG A 256 -10.67 0.88 9.49
N ARG A 257 -11.90 1.30 9.17
CA ARG A 257 -12.27 1.78 7.82
C ARG A 257 -11.47 3.02 7.41
N LYS A 258 -11.34 4.01 8.30
CA LYS A 258 -10.58 5.24 8.05
C LYS A 258 -9.07 4.97 7.89
N ASN A 259 -8.51 4.09 8.71
CA ASN A 259 -7.11 3.67 8.57
C ASN A 259 -6.86 2.93 7.24
N ALA A 260 -7.79 2.08 6.81
CA ALA A 260 -7.71 1.43 5.50
C ALA A 260 -7.78 2.46 4.35
N GLN A 261 -8.60 3.50 4.48
CA GLN A 261 -8.65 4.61 3.51
C GLN A 261 -7.35 5.39 3.45
N LEU A 262 -6.79 5.76 4.61
CA LEU A 262 -5.49 6.42 4.71
C LEU A 262 -4.38 5.60 4.04
N THR A 263 -4.40 4.28 4.26
CA THR A 263 -3.46 3.35 3.62
C THR A 263 -3.62 3.37 2.09
N ARG A 264 -4.85 3.38 1.57
CA ARG A 264 -5.11 3.47 0.13
C ARG A 264 -4.56 4.75 -0.49
N TYR A 265 -4.77 5.90 0.15
CA TYR A 265 -4.22 7.17 -0.36
C TYR A 265 -2.70 7.18 -0.36
N ARG A 266 -2.06 6.67 0.69
CA ARG A 266 -0.60 6.55 0.76
C ARG A 266 -0.03 5.65 -0.34
N ILE A 267 -0.69 4.53 -0.65
CA ILE A 267 -0.27 3.64 -1.74
C ILE A 267 -0.35 4.38 -3.09
N GLN A 268 -1.42 5.12 -3.35
CA GLN A 268 -1.55 5.89 -4.59
C GLN A 268 -0.53 7.04 -4.67
N GLN A 269 -0.29 7.73 -3.56
CA GLN A 269 0.74 8.76 -3.48
C GLN A 269 2.14 8.19 -3.77
N ALA A 270 2.49 7.04 -3.18
CA ALA A 270 3.76 6.37 -3.44
C ALA A 270 3.89 5.91 -4.90
N LEU A 271 2.81 5.41 -5.51
CA LEU A 271 2.78 5.08 -6.93
C LEU A 271 3.06 6.32 -7.80
N ASN A 272 2.39 7.45 -7.52
CA ASN A 272 2.60 8.69 -8.28
C ASN A 272 4.05 9.18 -8.17
N VAL A 273 4.65 9.17 -6.97
CA VAL A 273 6.07 9.54 -6.78
C VAL A 273 6.99 8.64 -7.62
N LYS A 274 6.74 7.32 -7.61
CA LYS A 274 7.52 6.38 -8.41
C LYS A 274 7.41 6.70 -9.91
N LEU A 275 6.20 6.97 -10.39
CA LEU A 275 5.94 7.26 -11.80
C LEU A 275 6.51 8.61 -12.26
N VAL A 276 6.35 9.67 -11.46
CA VAL A 276 6.98 10.98 -11.70
C VAL A 276 8.49 10.83 -11.78
N SER A 277 9.10 10.09 -10.85
CA SER A 277 10.54 9.83 -10.85
C SER A 277 11.02 9.11 -12.11
N VAL A 278 10.22 8.18 -12.67
CA VAL A 278 10.55 7.52 -13.93
C VAL A 278 10.46 8.48 -15.12
N LEU A 279 9.41 9.29 -15.19
CA LEU A 279 9.20 10.26 -16.26
C LEU A 279 10.25 11.37 -16.25
N GLU A 280 10.55 11.97 -15.10
CA GLU A 280 11.55 13.02 -14.97
C GLU A 280 12.95 12.52 -15.35
N ARG A 281 13.28 11.26 -15.06
CA ARG A 281 14.51 10.65 -15.57
C ARG A 281 14.51 10.53 -17.10
N ALA A 282 13.42 10.07 -17.69
CA ALA A 282 13.30 9.99 -19.14
C ALA A 282 13.39 11.39 -19.78
N ARG A 283 12.78 12.41 -19.16
CA ARG A 283 12.87 13.82 -19.55
C ARG A 283 14.31 14.33 -19.53
N GLN A 284 15.02 14.07 -18.45
CA GLN A 284 16.40 14.52 -18.29
C GLN A 284 17.31 13.82 -19.31
N ALA A 285 17.17 12.50 -19.46
CA ALA A 285 17.88 11.72 -20.47
C ALA A 285 17.67 12.27 -21.88
N PHE A 286 16.41 12.56 -22.22
CA PHE A 286 16.01 13.14 -23.50
C PHE A 286 16.64 14.52 -23.73
N ARG A 287 16.54 15.44 -22.76
CA ARG A 287 17.13 16.78 -22.86
C ARG A 287 18.64 16.74 -23.03
N THR A 288 19.34 15.91 -22.24
CA THR A 288 20.79 15.75 -22.35
C THR A 288 21.17 15.22 -23.74
N HIS A 289 20.43 14.24 -24.26
CA HIS A 289 20.66 13.70 -25.60
C HIS A 289 20.50 14.78 -26.69
N THR A 290 19.41 15.55 -26.68
CA THR A 290 19.19 16.64 -27.65
C THR A 290 20.28 17.70 -27.55
N ARG A 291 20.64 18.15 -26.34
CA ARG A 291 21.72 19.13 -26.12
C ARG A 291 23.07 18.64 -26.67
N ILE A 292 23.41 17.37 -26.43
CA ILE A 292 24.66 16.79 -26.92
C ILE A 292 24.70 16.75 -28.44
N LYS A 293 23.58 16.44 -29.08
CA LYS A 293 23.49 16.45 -30.55
C LYS A 293 23.64 17.82 -31.15
N GLU A 294 22.90 18.79 -30.66
CA GLU A 294 23.03 20.19 -31.08
C GLU A 294 24.47 20.66 -30.94
N LEU A 295 25.14 20.24 -29.86
CA LEU A 295 26.53 20.56 -29.63
C LEU A 295 27.45 19.90 -30.67
N ILE A 296 27.27 18.61 -30.95
CA ILE A 296 27.99 17.86 -32.00
C ILE A 296 27.80 18.54 -33.36
N ASP A 297 26.56 18.87 -33.72
CA ASP A 297 26.22 19.50 -35.00
C ASP A 297 26.80 20.92 -35.11
N SER A 298 26.89 21.66 -34.00
CA SER A 298 27.52 22.99 -33.97
C SER A 298 29.03 22.96 -34.18
N GLY A 299 29.69 21.82 -33.97
CA GLY A 299 31.14 21.67 -34.10
C GLY A 299 31.97 22.43 -33.05
N ASN A 300 31.36 22.98 -32.00
CA ASN A 300 32.05 23.78 -30.99
C ASN A 300 32.83 22.90 -29.98
N LYS A 301 34.08 22.57 -30.32
CA LYS A 301 34.95 21.71 -29.51
C LYS A 301 35.15 22.20 -28.07
N ALA A 302 35.31 23.51 -27.87
CA ALA A 302 35.52 24.07 -26.53
C ALA A 302 34.31 23.82 -25.62
N GLN A 303 33.09 23.97 -26.15
CA GLN A 303 31.87 23.65 -25.41
C GLN A 303 31.68 22.13 -25.21
N MET A 304 32.08 21.30 -26.19
CA MET A 304 32.09 19.84 -26.01
C MET A 304 32.99 19.41 -24.85
N GLU A 305 34.19 19.98 -24.74
CA GLU A 305 35.11 19.69 -23.63
C GLU A 305 34.53 20.11 -22.27
N VAL A 306 33.81 21.24 -22.21
CA VAL A 306 33.09 21.65 -20.98
C VAL A 306 32.04 20.60 -20.60
N VAL A 307 31.21 20.17 -21.54
CA VAL A 307 30.16 19.15 -21.28
C VAL A 307 30.77 17.79 -20.92
N VAL A 308 31.91 17.42 -21.51
CA VAL A 308 32.68 16.23 -21.10
C VAL A 308 33.11 16.35 -19.63
N GLY A 309 33.60 17.52 -19.21
CA GLY A 309 33.95 17.77 -17.81
C GLY A 309 32.75 17.68 -16.87
N GLU A 310 31.60 18.23 -17.26
CA GLU A 310 30.33 18.13 -16.52
C GLU A 310 29.90 16.66 -16.32
N LEU A 311 29.85 15.89 -17.42
CA LEU A 311 29.45 14.47 -17.40
C LEU A 311 30.42 13.60 -16.59
N LEU A 312 31.72 13.85 -16.66
CA LEU A 312 32.70 13.11 -15.85
C LEU A 312 32.49 13.36 -14.35
N ARG A 313 32.24 14.62 -13.96
CA ARG A 313 31.95 14.97 -12.56
C ARG A 313 30.66 14.33 -12.08
N GLU A 314 29.61 14.33 -12.91
CA GLU A 314 28.35 13.67 -12.59
C GLU A 314 28.53 12.15 -12.43
N MET A 315 29.32 11.53 -13.30
CA MET A 315 29.64 10.11 -13.23
C MET A 315 30.45 9.76 -11.96
N GLU A 316 31.40 10.59 -11.55
CA GLU A 316 32.13 10.43 -10.29
C GLU A 316 31.18 10.44 -9.08
N VAL A 317 30.26 11.41 -9.02
CA VAL A 317 29.23 11.47 -7.97
C VAL A 317 28.32 10.23 -8.01
N ALA A 318 27.96 9.75 -9.19
CA ALA A 318 27.15 8.54 -9.32
C ALA A 318 27.91 7.30 -8.82
N VAL A 319 29.22 7.20 -9.07
CA VAL A 319 30.06 6.09 -8.60
C VAL A 319 30.18 6.09 -7.08
N THR A 320 30.44 7.25 -6.45
CA THR A 320 30.51 7.34 -4.99
C THR A 320 29.16 7.00 -4.35
N THR A 321 28.07 7.54 -4.90
CA THR A 321 26.70 7.23 -4.43
C THR A 321 26.38 5.73 -4.57
N ALA A 322 26.80 5.10 -5.67
CA ALA A 322 26.60 3.65 -5.85
C ALA A 322 27.39 2.83 -4.84
N ALA A 323 28.62 3.23 -4.49
CA ALA A 323 29.41 2.56 -3.46
C ALA A 323 28.74 2.65 -2.08
N GLU A 324 28.24 3.84 -1.70
CA GLU A 324 27.50 4.04 -0.45
C GLU A 324 26.23 3.16 -0.38
N LEU A 325 25.51 3.04 -1.49
CA LEU A 325 24.31 2.20 -1.58
C LEU A 325 24.62 0.70 -1.50
N GLU A 326 25.74 0.24 -2.08
CA GLU A 326 26.17 -1.16 -1.92
C GLU A 326 26.55 -1.46 -0.47
N GLU A 327 27.22 -0.53 0.22
CA GLU A 327 27.52 -0.68 1.65
C GLU A 327 26.23 -0.70 2.49
N ALA A 328 25.29 0.21 2.22
CA ALA A 328 23.99 0.24 2.88
C ALA A 328 23.21 -1.07 2.67
N LYS A 329 23.14 -1.56 1.41
CA LYS A 329 22.53 -2.84 1.07
C LYS A 329 23.17 -3.99 1.87
N ALA A 330 24.49 -4.05 1.94
CA ALA A 330 25.20 -5.08 2.70
C ALA A 330 24.86 -5.05 4.20
N ARG A 331 24.74 -3.84 4.78
CA ARG A 331 24.29 -3.67 6.17
C ARG A 331 22.86 -4.18 6.37
N HIS A 332 21.92 -3.79 5.52
CA HIS A 332 20.52 -4.25 5.63
C HIS A 332 20.38 -5.75 5.40
N SER A 333 21.14 -6.34 4.47
CA SER A 333 21.17 -7.79 4.27
C SER A 333 21.65 -8.53 5.53
N LYS A 334 22.67 -8.00 6.22
CA LYS A 334 23.10 -8.53 7.52
C LYS A 334 22.02 -8.40 8.60
N GLU A 335 21.35 -7.24 8.69
CA GLU A 335 20.23 -7.03 9.61
C GLU A 335 19.08 -8.02 9.36
N VAL A 336 18.72 -8.27 8.10
CA VAL A 336 17.73 -9.27 7.69
C VAL A 336 18.12 -10.66 8.20
N HIS A 337 19.38 -11.07 8.03
CA HIS A 337 19.88 -12.34 8.53
C HIS A 337 19.83 -12.43 10.06
N ASP A 338 20.29 -11.39 10.76
CA ASP A 338 20.32 -11.34 12.23
C ASP A 338 18.91 -11.39 12.84
N VAL A 339 17.97 -10.60 12.30
CA VAL A 339 16.57 -10.59 12.77
C VAL A 339 15.87 -11.90 12.44
N THR A 340 16.13 -12.49 11.27
CA THR A 340 15.60 -13.81 10.91
C THR A 340 16.10 -14.89 11.86
N ALA A 341 17.39 -14.86 12.23
CA ALA A 341 17.96 -15.78 13.21
C ALA A 341 17.26 -15.66 14.58
N LYS A 342 17.03 -14.43 15.06
CA LYS A 342 16.26 -14.18 16.30
C LYS A 342 14.83 -14.69 16.20
N LEU A 343 14.14 -14.43 15.09
CA LEU A 343 12.77 -14.91 14.87
C LEU A 343 12.67 -16.44 14.87
N ARG A 344 13.68 -17.15 14.35
CA ARG A 344 13.73 -18.62 14.37
C ARG A 344 13.89 -19.20 15.79
N GLN A 345 14.45 -18.44 16.74
CA GLN A 345 14.55 -18.87 18.14
C GLN A 345 13.21 -18.80 18.87
N HIS A 346 12.23 -18.07 18.34
CA HIS A 346 10.88 -17.98 18.87
C HIS A 346 9.93 -18.86 18.06
N GLU A 347 9.84 -20.14 18.42
CA GLU A 347 8.87 -21.06 17.79
C GLU A 347 7.42 -20.63 18.07
N GLU A 348 6.64 -20.51 16.99
CA GLU A 348 5.17 -20.51 16.90
C GLU A 348 4.33 -19.53 17.76
N VAL A 349 4.93 -18.68 18.59
CA VAL A 349 4.18 -17.72 19.42
C VAL A 349 4.29 -16.29 18.86
N VAL A 350 3.14 -15.67 18.60
CA VAL A 350 3.05 -14.24 18.30
C VAL A 350 2.99 -13.46 19.61
N THR A 351 4.15 -13.14 20.17
CA THR A 351 4.31 -12.21 21.30
C THR A 351 4.54 -10.78 20.81
N PRO A 352 4.37 -9.74 21.67
CA PRO A 352 4.75 -8.38 21.34
C PRO A 352 6.21 -8.22 20.88
N GLU A 353 7.12 -9.02 21.43
CA GLU A 353 8.54 -9.03 21.04
C GLU A 353 8.75 -9.59 19.64
N THR A 354 8.17 -10.76 19.35
CA THR A 354 8.22 -11.30 17.98
C THR A 354 7.48 -10.42 16.98
N GLY A 355 6.49 -9.64 17.42
CA GLY A 355 5.84 -8.60 16.63
C GLY A 355 6.83 -7.51 16.22
N LYS A 356 7.59 -6.96 17.18
CA LYS A 356 8.64 -5.97 16.89
C LYS A 356 9.71 -6.51 15.95
N LEU A 357 10.19 -7.74 16.20
CA LEU A 357 11.18 -8.36 15.32
C LEU A 357 10.66 -8.54 13.88
N ARG A 358 9.37 -8.86 13.69
CA ARG A 358 8.78 -8.93 12.35
C ARG A 358 8.67 -7.55 11.69
N GLU A 359 8.36 -6.51 12.45
CA GLU A 359 8.39 -5.12 11.94
C GLU A 359 9.80 -4.70 11.54
N GLU A 360 10.81 -5.01 12.35
CA GLU A 360 12.23 -4.78 12.06
C GLU A 360 12.68 -5.54 10.81
N LEU A 361 12.29 -6.80 10.66
CA LEU A 361 12.58 -7.60 9.46
C LEU A 361 11.98 -6.98 8.20
N ILE A 362 10.71 -6.57 8.27
CA ILE A 362 10.02 -5.93 7.14
C ILE A 362 10.69 -4.60 6.79
N ALA A 363 11.12 -3.82 7.79
CA ALA A 363 11.84 -2.58 7.56
C ALA A 363 13.19 -2.83 6.85
N ALA A 364 14.01 -3.74 7.37
CA ALA A 364 15.31 -4.07 6.79
C ALA A 364 15.19 -4.61 5.35
N LEU A 365 14.23 -5.50 5.08
CA LEU A 365 13.94 -6.00 3.73
C LEU A 365 13.55 -4.88 2.76
N ARG A 366 12.75 -3.91 3.22
CA ARG A 366 12.34 -2.76 2.39
C ARG A 366 13.50 -1.82 2.09
N GLU A 367 14.38 -1.58 3.05
CA GLU A 367 15.56 -0.75 2.83
C GLU A 367 16.55 -1.44 1.88
N GLU A 368 16.72 -2.76 1.99
CA GLU A 368 17.51 -3.55 1.04
C GLU A 368 16.91 -3.47 -0.37
N GLU A 369 15.61 -3.69 -0.52
CA GLU A 369 14.88 -3.53 -1.80
C GLU A 369 15.09 -2.14 -2.40
N PHE A 370 14.96 -1.09 -1.57
CA PHE A 370 15.16 0.29 -1.98
C PHE A 370 16.58 0.58 -2.46
N CYS A 371 17.60 0.08 -1.75
CA CYS A 371 18.99 0.21 -2.17
C CYS A 371 19.22 -0.46 -3.53
N MET A 372 18.72 -1.68 -3.72
CA MET A 372 18.83 -2.40 -5.00
C MET A 372 18.15 -1.67 -6.15
N ALA A 373 16.93 -1.16 -5.93
CA ALA A 373 16.20 -0.41 -6.95
C ALA A 373 16.95 0.88 -7.35
N ARG A 374 17.51 1.61 -6.38
CA ARG A 374 18.32 2.81 -6.64
C ARG A 374 19.62 2.49 -7.39
N LEU A 375 20.30 1.40 -7.01
CA LEU A 375 21.50 0.94 -7.69
C LEU A 375 21.23 0.61 -9.17
N ALA A 376 20.13 -0.07 -9.47
CA ALA A 376 19.73 -0.37 -10.84
C ALA A 376 19.52 0.91 -11.67
N VAL A 377 18.88 1.93 -11.08
CA VAL A 377 18.69 3.24 -11.73
C VAL A 377 20.01 3.95 -11.97
N LEU A 378 20.89 4.03 -10.97
CA LEU A 378 22.19 4.69 -11.10
C LEU A 378 23.05 4.03 -12.18
N ARG A 379 23.09 2.69 -12.21
CA ARG A 379 23.84 1.94 -13.23
C ARG A 379 23.33 2.20 -14.64
N LYS A 380 22.01 2.32 -14.81
CA LYS A 380 21.41 2.70 -16.10
C LYS A 380 21.84 4.11 -16.53
N SER A 381 21.83 5.08 -15.60
CA SER A 381 22.32 6.44 -15.85
C SER A 381 23.79 6.44 -16.24
N GLN A 382 24.64 5.78 -15.46
CA GLN A 382 26.08 5.68 -15.75
C GLN A 382 26.36 5.08 -17.12
N ALA A 383 25.64 4.02 -17.51
CA ALA A 383 25.79 3.44 -18.83
C ALA A 383 25.43 4.42 -19.96
N GLN A 384 24.44 5.28 -19.73
CA GLN A 384 24.03 6.32 -20.67
C GLN A 384 25.06 7.46 -20.73
N ASP A 385 25.56 7.92 -19.59
CA ASP A 385 26.59 8.96 -19.52
C ASP A 385 27.88 8.51 -20.23
N VAL A 386 28.24 7.23 -20.12
CA VAL A 386 29.36 6.63 -20.87
C VAL A 386 29.11 6.69 -22.38
N LYS A 387 27.88 6.41 -22.85
CA LYS A 387 27.54 6.55 -24.29
C LYS A 387 27.68 8.00 -24.75
N PHE A 388 27.17 8.94 -23.97
CA PHE A 388 27.28 10.38 -24.23
C PHE A 388 28.73 10.86 -24.31
N LEU A 389 29.56 10.46 -23.33
CA LEU A 389 30.99 10.74 -23.33
C LEU A 389 31.70 10.17 -24.56
N ALA A 390 31.36 8.94 -24.97
CA ALA A 390 31.93 8.32 -26.16
C ALA A 390 31.57 9.09 -27.45
N SER A 391 30.32 9.53 -27.58
CA SER A 391 29.86 10.34 -28.72
C SER A 391 30.57 11.69 -28.79
N LEU A 392 30.66 12.41 -27.67
CA LEU A 392 31.35 13.71 -27.61
C LEU A 392 32.85 13.57 -27.92
N ARG A 393 33.53 12.59 -27.33
CA ARG A 393 34.96 12.35 -27.61
C ARG A 393 35.19 12.02 -29.08
N LYS A 394 34.35 11.19 -29.69
CA LYS A 394 34.43 10.88 -31.12
C LYS A 394 34.27 12.13 -31.99
N ALA A 395 33.42 13.07 -31.61
CA ALA A 395 33.20 14.32 -32.35
C ALA A 395 34.35 15.33 -32.18
N ILE A 396 35.01 15.36 -31.01
CA ILE A 396 36.19 16.20 -30.75
C ILE A 396 37.38 15.76 -31.63
N GLY A 397 37.53 14.45 -31.86
CA GLY A 397 38.69 13.82 -32.51
C GLY A 397 39.66 13.26 -31.49
#